data_AF-A0AAV6YKP5-F1
#
_entry.id   AF-A0AAV6YKP5-F1
#
_cell.length_a   1.000
_cell.length_b   1.000
_cell.length_c   1.000
_cell.angle_alpha   90.00
_cell.angle_beta   90.00
_cell.angle_gamma   90.00
#
_symmetry.space_group_name_H-M   'P 1'
#
loop_
_entity.id
_entity.type
_entity.pdbx_description
1 polymer ?
#
loop_
_entity_poly.entity_id
_entity_poly.type
_entity_poly.pdbx_seq_one_letter_code
_entity_poly.pdbx_strand_id
1 'polypeptide(L)'
;KSEEEWLKPVIPKVAEIIRLQDVSAIQLEIATLVRDYPDIRNKQIEAILYIKGNLSRHDIKSILKVVDTIERQTSSKPKLFELIKAS
;
A
#
# COMPACT_ATOMS: atom_id res chain seq x y z
N LYS A 1 -7.80 22.20 13.31
CA LYS A 1 -7.58 21.03 12.42
C LYS A 1 -6.13 20.62 12.56
N SER A 2 -5.82 19.34 12.85
CA SER A 2 -4.42 18.91 12.80
C SER A 2 -3.98 18.84 11.34
N GLU A 3 -2.70 19.10 11.09
CA GLU A 3 -2.13 19.12 9.74
C GLU A 3 -2.17 17.74 9.07
N GLU A 4 -2.42 16.67 9.82
CA GLU A 4 -2.44 15.29 9.33
C GLU A 4 -3.84 14.71 9.08
N GLU A 5 -4.88 15.54 9.00
CA GLU A 5 -6.24 15.06 8.74
C GLU A 5 -6.36 14.26 7.43
N TRP A 6 -5.44 14.50 6.49
CA TRP A 6 -5.26 13.76 5.24
C TRP A 6 -4.73 12.32 5.41
N LEU A 7 -4.10 11.98 6.54
CA LEU A 7 -3.60 10.63 6.87
C LEU A 7 -4.68 9.71 7.44
N LYS A 8 -5.73 10.29 8.05
CA LYS A 8 -6.81 9.53 8.69
C LYS A 8 -7.38 8.39 7.82
N PRO A 9 -7.62 8.54 6.51
CA PRO A 9 -8.16 7.46 5.69
C PRO A 9 -7.13 6.38 5.31
N VAL A 10 -5.82 6.68 5.29
CA VAL A 10 -4.79 5.70 4.87
C VAL A 10 -4.35 4.80 6.02
N ILE A 11 -4.32 5.32 7.25
CA ILE A 11 -3.82 4.60 8.43
C ILE A 11 -4.55 3.27 8.65
N PRO A 12 -5.90 3.20 8.59
CA PRO A 12 -6.62 1.93 8.76
C PRO A 12 -6.26 0.89 7.71
N LYS A 13 -6.05 1.29 6.45
CA LYS A 13 -5.68 0.38 5.35
C LYS A 13 -4.29 -0.23 5.58
N VAL A 14 -3.33 0.60 5.99
CA VAL A 14 -1.97 0.15 6.32
C VAL A 14 -1.98 -0.77 7.55
N ALA A 15 -2.75 -0.41 8.59
CA ALA A 15 -2.91 -1.25 9.77
C ALA A 15 -3.52 -2.62 9.42
N GLU A 16 -4.50 -2.64 8.50
CA GLU A 16 -5.11 -3.88 8.03
C GLU A 16 -4.11 -4.77 7.29
N ILE A 17 -3.29 -4.21 6.39
CA ILE A 17 -2.20 -4.96 5.72
C ILE A 17 -1.27 -5.62 6.73
N ILE A 18 -0.89 -4.92 7.81
CA ILE A 18 -0.01 -5.44 8.86
C ILE A 18 -0.70 -6.59 9.62
N ARG A 19 -1.99 -6.43 9.93
CA ARG A 19 -2.79 -7.37 10.74
C ARG A 19 -3.10 -8.67 10.00
N LEU A 20 -3.41 -8.60 8.71
CA LEU A 20 -3.80 -9.75 7.88
C LEU A 20 -2.68 -10.81 7.85
N GLN A 21 -3.05 -12.08 7.95
CA GLN A 21 -2.10 -13.21 7.92
C GLN A 21 -2.10 -13.95 6.58
N ASP A 22 -3.26 -14.01 5.94
CA ASP A 22 -3.43 -14.67 4.65
C ASP A 22 -2.86 -13.81 3.50
N VAL A 23 -2.04 -14.42 2.65
CA VAL A 23 -1.36 -13.73 1.54
C VAL A 23 -2.36 -13.18 0.52
N SER A 24 -3.42 -13.92 0.22
CA SER A 24 -4.45 -13.47 -0.72
C SER A 24 -5.28 -12.31 -0.17
N ALA A 25 -5.55 -12.28 1.14
CA ALA A 25 -6.17 -11.13 1.79
C ALA A 25 -5.27 -9.88 1.74
N ILE A 26 -3.96 -10.05 1.95
CA ILE A 26 -2.99 -8.95 1.83
C ILE A 26 -2.93 -8.42 0.40
N GLN A 27 -2.97 -9.30 -0.60
CA GLN A 27 -3.04 -8.91 -2.02
C GLN A 27 -4.28 -8.04 -2.29
N LEU A 28 -5.44 -8.42 -1.75
CA LEU A 28 -6.68 -7.65 -1.91
C LEU A 28 -6.60 -6.26 -1.26
N GLU A 29 -6.04 -6.17 -0.05
CA GLU A 29 -5.91 -4.89 0.65
C GLU A 29 -4.86 -3.99 -0.02
N ILE A 30 -3.74 -4.55 -0.50
CA ILE A 30 -2.76 -3.82 -1.31
C ILE A 30 -3.37 -3.33 -2.62
N ALA A 31 -4.19 -4.15 -3.29
CA ALA A 31 -4.86 -3.74 -4.52
C ALA A 31 -5.82 -2.57 -4.26
N THR A 32 -6.55 -2.62 -3.15
CA THR A 32 -7.42 -1.55 -2.69
C THR A 32 -6.63 -0.28 -2.38
N LEU A 33 -5.49 -0.40 -1.69
CA LEU A 33 -4.60 0.72 -1.39
C LEU A 33 -4.06 1.40 -2.66
N VAL A 34 -3.57 0.62 -3.63
CA VAL A 34 -3.05 1.14 -4.91
C VAL A 34 -4.14 1.80 -5.72
N ARG A 35 -5.35 1.22 -5.75
CA ARG A 35 -6.50 1.83 -6.42
C ARG A 35 -6.83 3.17 -5.80
N ASP A 36 -6.90 3.26 -4.47
CA ASP A 36 -7.33 4.47 -3.77
C ASP A 36 -6.25 5.56 -3.77
N TYR A 37 -4.97 5.15 -3.81
CA TYR A 37 -3.80 6.02 -3.85
C TYR A 37 -2.83 5.60 -4.97
N PRO A 38 -3.14 5.95 -6.23
CA PRO A 38 -2.42 5.45 -7.40
C PRO A 38 -1.00 6.01 -7.53
N ASP A 39 -0.64 7.00 -6.73
CA ASP A 39 0.70 7.58 -6.62
C ASP A 39 1.64 6.77 -5.69
N ILE A 40 1.13 5.74 -4.97
CA ILE A 40 1.96 4.84 -4.18
C ILE A 40 2.93 4.03 -5.06
N ARG A 41 4.22 4.04 -4.72
CA ARG A 41 5.27 3.35 -5.46
C ARG A 41 5.64 2.02 -4.81
N ASN A 42 6.20 1.10 -5.60
CA ASN A 42 6.60 -0.23 -5.12
C ASN A 42 7.50 -0.16 -3.87
N LYS A 43 8.44 0.81 -3.81
CA LYS A 43 9.27 1.03 -2.61
C LYS A 43 8.47 1.26 -1.32
N GLN A 44 7.35 1.99 -1.39
CA GLN A 44 6.51 2.25 -0.21
C GLN A 44 5.69 1.02 0.16
N ILE A 45 5.22 0.27 -0.83
CA ILE A 45 4.56 -1.02 -0.62
C ILE A 45 5.52 -1.99 0.06
N GLU A 46 6.75 -2.11 -0.45
CA GLU A 46 7.81 -2.93 0.15
C GLU A 46 8.11 -2.51 1.59
N ALA A 47 8.13 -1.22 1.90
CA ALA A 47 8.31 -0.74 3.28
C ALA A 47 7.17 -1.17 4.21
N ILE A 48 5.91 -1.12 3.75
CA ILE A 48 4.75 -1.62 4.52
C ILE A 48 4.87 -3.13 4.75
N LEU A 49 5.20 -3.90 3.71
CA LEU A 49 5.38 -5.36 3.81
C LEU A 49 6.58 -5.74 4.69
N TYR A 50 7.63 -4.92 4.72
CA TYR A 50 8.77 -5.07 5.61
C TYR A 50 8.36 -4.90 7.08
N ILE A 51 7.56 -3.88 7.40
CA ILE A 51 7.02 -3.66 8.75
C ILE A 51 6.18 -4.85 9.22
N LYS A 52 5.42 -5.48 8.31
CA LYS A 52 4.67 -6.70 8.61
C LYS A 52 5.57 -7.87 9.04
N GLY A 53 6.76 -8.00 8.46
CA GLY A 53 7.85 -8.87 8.96
C GLY A 53 7.72 -10.38 8.78
N ASN A 54 6.53 -10.94 8.53
CA ASN A 54 6.30 -12.39 8.45
C ASN A 54 5.98 -12.92 7.03
N LEU A 55 6.49 -12.26 5.99
CA LEU A 55 6.32 -12.67 4.60
C LEU A 55 7.62 -13.22 4.02
N SER A 56 7.53 -14.31 3.26
CA SER A 56 8.66 -14.82 2.50
C SER A 56 8.96 -13.93 1.29
N ARG A 57 10.15 -14.07 0.69
CA ARG A 57 10.48 -13.41 -0.59
C ARG A 57 9.51 -13.78 -1.71
N HIS A 58 8.97 -15.01 -1.68
CA HIS A 58 7.98 -15.47 -2.65
C HIS A 58 6.66 -14.72 -2.47
N ASP A 59 6.20 -14.57 -1.24
CA ASP A 59 4.95 -13.85 -0.92
C ASP A 59 5.06 -12.38 -1.33
N ILE A 60 6.17 -11.71 -0.99
CA ILE A 60 6.41 -10.31 -1.38
C ILE A 60 6.36 -10.17 -2.91
N LYS A 61 7.03 -11.06 -3.66
CA LYS A 61 7.00 -11.04 -5.12
C LYS A 61 5.60 -11.29 -5.68
N SER A 62 4.84 -12.19 -5.07
CA SER A 62 3.46 -12.50 -5.45
C SER A 62 2.54 -11.29 -5.22
N ILE A 63 2.72 -10.57 -4.11
CA ILE A 63 1.98 -9.34 -3.81
C ILE A 63 2.32 -8.23 -4.80
N LEU A 64 3.60 -7.99 -5.08
CA LEU A 64 4.03 -6.97 -6.04
C LEU A 64 3.52 -7.26 -7.46
N LYS A 65 3.42 -8.53 -7.85
CA LYS A 65 2.84 -8.90 -9.16
C LYS A 65 1.39 -8.45 -9.31
N VAL A 66 0.59 -8.45 -8.23
CA VAL A 66 -0.79 -7.93 -8.26
C VAL A 66 -0.77 -6.43 -8.53
N VAL A 67 0.16 -5.69 -7.94
CA VAL A 67 0.31 -4.24 -8.15
C VAL A 67 0.53 -3.90 -9.63
N ASP A 68 1.34 -4.69 -10.33
CA ASP A 68 1.64 -4.49 -11.75
C ASP A 68 0.41 -4.67 -12.66
N THR A 69 -0.63 -5.37 -12.19
CA THR A 69 -1.87 -5.59 -12.94
C THR A 69 -2.90 -4.48 -12.78
N ILE A 70 -2.67 -3.52 -11.86
CA ILE A 70 -3.64 -2.48 -11.52
C ILE A 70 -3.41 -1.24 -12.38
N GLU A 71 -4.43 -0.83 -13.13
CA GLU A 71 -4.42 0.44 -13.84
C GLU A 71 -4.46 1.63 -12.87
N ARG A 72 -3.48 2.53 -12.98
CA ARG A 72 -3.31 3.69 -12.09
C ARG A 72 -3.91 4.94 -12.72
N GLN A 73 -5.11 5.31 -12.29
CA GLN A 73 -5.76 6.57 -12.70
C GLN A 73 -5.39 7.70 -11.74
N THR A 74 -4.36 8.46 -12.07
CA THR A 74 -3.74 9.46 -11.18
C THR A 74 -4.34 10.87 -11.29
N SER A 75 -5.16 11.16 -12.31
CA SER A 75 -5.57 12.52 -12.65
C SER A 75 -6.58 13.17 -11.70
N SER A 76 -7.28 12.40 -10.86
CA SER A 76 -8.32 12.91 -9.95
C SER A 76 -8.14 12.53 -8.48
N LYS A 77 -7.05 11.81 -8.13
CA LYS A 77 -6.87 11.23 -6.79
C LYS A 77 -5.82 11.96 -5.95
N PRO A 78 -5.92 11.92 -4.60
CA PRO A 78 -4.97 12.58 -3.70
C PRO A 78 -3.53 12.04 -3.90
N LYS A 79 -2.56 12.96 -4.03
CA LYS A 79 -1.12 12.66 -4.17
C LYS A 79 -0.43 12.48 -2.82
N LEU A 80 -0.93 11.51 -2.06
CA LEU A 80 -0.51 11.20 -0.69
C LEU A 80 0.96 10.78 -0.59
N PHE A 81 1.34 9.84 -1.41
CA PHE A 81 2.61 9.13 -1.40
C PHE A 81 3.70 9.86 -2.17
N GLU A 82 3.38 10.89 -2.96
CA GLU A 82 4.39 11.83 -3.48
C GLU A 82 5.18 12.51 -2.34
N LEU A 83 4.54 12.78 -1.21
CA LEU A 83 5.16 13.44 -0.05
C LEU A 83 5.95 12.48 0.85
N ILE A 84 5.72 11.17 0.71
CA ILE A 84 6.34 10.14 1.56
C ILE A 84 7.55 9.57 0.85
N LYS A 85 8.77 9.97 1.24
CA LYS A 85 9.99 9.42 0.64
C LYS A 85 10.43 8.14 1.38
N ALA A 86 10.26 6.98 0.74
CA ALA A 86 10.96 5.76 1.13
C ALA A 86 12.38 5.79 0.52
N SER A 87 13.40 5.73 1.37
CA SER A 87 14.82 5.73 0.98
C SER A 87 15.21 4.35 0.45
#